data_AF-A0A397W792-F1
#
_entry.id   AF-A0A397W792-F1
#
_cell.length_a   1.000
_cell.length_b   1.000
_cell.length_c   1.000
_cell.angle_alpha   90.00
_cell.angle_beta   90.00
_cell.angle_gamma   90.00
#
_symmetry.space_group_name_H-M   'P 1'
#
loop_
_entity.id
_entity.type
_entity.pdbx_description
1 polymer ?
#
loop_
_entity_poly.entity_id
_entity_poly.type
_entity_poly.pdbx_seq_one_letter_code
_entity_poly.pdbx_strand_id
1 'polypeptide(L)'
;MSLRNEDISRDNFCIICELRVPMQNKKVKKLVVKQFFGRVLRYFVYEYNDASLMLAYIKWANVSNENNYRFGLKKFHYFGHKNFIDVKAIKSCIGFLKSVMNIIY
;
A
#
# COMPACT_ATOMS: atom_id res chain seq x y z
N MET A 1 11.81 -35.69 8.18
CA MET A 1 12.34 -34.73 7.19
C MET A 1 11.35 -34.63 6.05
N SER A 2 10.49 -33.61 6.04
CA SER A 2 9.79 -33.19 4.83
C SER A 2 9.79 -31.66 4.83
N LEU A 3 10.77 -31.07 4.16
CA LEU A 3 10.72 -29.67 3.77
C LEU A 3 9.58 -29.56 2.75
N ARG A 4 8.36 -29.40 3.25
CA ARG A 4 7.26 -28.91 2.42
C ARG A 4 7.73 -27.59 1.87
N ASN A 5 7.75 -27.48 0.55
CA ASN A 5 7.87 -26.23 -0.18
C ASN A 5 7.15 -25.12 0.60
N GLU A 6 7.90 -24.32 1.34
CA GLU A 6 7.44 -23.01 1.75
C GLU A 6 7.47 -22.18 0.48
N ASP A 7 6.39 -22.37 -0.28
CA ASP A 7 6.00 -21.58 -1.42
C ASP A 7 6.25 -20.10 -1.08
N ILE A 8 7.36 -19.56 -1.58
CA ILE A 8 7.61 -18.11 -1.68
C ILE A 8 6.69 -17.54 -2.79
N SER A 9 5.48 -18.08 -2.94
CA SER A 9 4.47 -17.57 -3.84
C SER A 9 3.78 -16.40 -3.14
N ARG A 10 4.27 -15.19 -3.40
CA ARG A 10 3.42 -14.07 -3.86
C ARG A 10 2.18 -13.67 -3.02
N ASP A 11 2.07 -14.01 -1.73
CA ASP A 11 0.84 -13.78 -0.94
C ASP A 11 0.59 -12.34 -0.49
N ASN A 12 1.42 -11.39 -0.91
CA ASN A 12 1.36 -10.00 -0.49
C ASN A 12 1.44 -9.08 -1.72
N PHE A 13 0.35 -8.88 -2.45
CA PHE A 13 0.27 -7.80 -3.42
C PHE A 13 0.34 -6.47 -2.67
N CYS A 14 1.56 -5.95 -2.59
CA CYS A 14 1.80 -4.64 -2.06
C CYS A 14 1.58 -3.67 -3.19
N ILE A 15 0.99 -2.52 -2.88
CA ILE A 15 0.52 -1.60 -3.90
C ILE A 15 0.94 -0.19 -3.57
N ILE A 16 1.08 0.59 -4.63
CA ILE A 16 1.03 2.05 -4.56
C ILE A 16 -0.38 2.45 -4.99
N CYS A 17 -1.02 3.30 -4.20
CA CYS A 17 -2.28 3.91 -4.58
C CYS A 17 -2.23 5.43 -4.46
N GLU A 18 -3.02 6.10 -5.28
CA GLU A 18 -3.13 7.54 -5.30
C GLU A 18 -4.51 7.96 -4.83
N LEU A 19 -4.55 8.69 -3.71
CA LEU A 19 -5.79 9.16 -3.09
C LEU A 19 -5.80 10.68 -3.05
N ARG A 20 -6.96 11.27 -3.32
CA ARG A 20 -7.20 12.70 -3.13
C ARG A 20 -7.51 12.95 -1.67
N VAL A 21 -6.66 13.74 -1.01
CA VAL A 21 -6.81 14.09 0.41
C VAL A 21 -6.89 15.61 0.58
N PRO A 22 -7.60 16.10 1.62
CA PRO A 22 -7.60 17.52 1.94
C PRO A 22 -6.18 17.97 2.30
N MET A 23 -5.77 19.12 1.75
CA MET A 23 -4.51 19.75 2.11
C MET A 23 -4.59 20.25 3.57
N GLN A 24 -3.77 19.69 4.45
CA GLN A 24 -3.86 19.89 5.91
C GLN A 24 -3.66 21.34 6.40
N ASN A 25 -3.16 22.27 5.56
CA ASN A 25 -2.59 23.52 6.05
C ASN A 25 -2.99 24.80 5.29
N LYS A 26 -4.23 24.95 4.78
CA LYS A 26 -4.67 26.24 4.20
C LYS A 26 -6.15 26.59 4.42
N LYS A 27 -6.42 27.90 4.50
CA LYS A 27 -7.72 28.60 4.43
C LYS A 27 -8.58 28.24 3.20
N VAL A 28 -8.06 27.45 2.26
CA VAL A 28 -8.71 27.05 1.01
C VAL A 28 -8.83 25.53 0.97
N LYS A 29 -10.05 25.02 0.81
CA LYS A 29 -10.34 23.58 0.65
C LYS A 29 -9.86 23.11 -0.72
N LYS A 30 -8.58 22.73 -0.83
CA LYS A 30 -8.01 22.10 -2.03
C LYS A 30 -7.72 20.63 -1.76
N LEU A 31 -8.10 19.76 -2.70
CA LEU A 31 -7.71 18.36 -2.71
C LEU A 31 -6.36 18.21 -3.41
N VAL A 32 -5.46 17.43 -2.81
CA VAL A 32 -4.16 17.07 -3.39
C VAL A 32 -4.09 15.56 -3.54
N VAL A 33 -3.48 15.09 -4.62
CA VAL A 33 -3.19 13.67 -4.81
C VAL A 33 -1.96 13.31 -3.98
N LYS A 34 -2.08 12.29 -3.14
CA LYS A 34 -0.94 11.72 -2.39
C LYS A 34 -0.82 10.22 -2.68
N GLN A 35 0.41 9.76 -2.70
CA GLN A 35 0.74 8.35 -2.80
C GLN A 35 0.71 7.69 -1.42
N PHE A 36 0.09 6.52 -1.36
CA PHE A 36 0.01 5.67 -0.19
C PHE A 36 0.44 4.25 -0.56
N PHE A 37 0.88 3.50 0.44
CA PHE A 37 1.41 2.16 0.29
C PHE A 37 0.64 1.22 1.18
N GLY A 38 0.37 0.00 0.71
CA GLY A 38 -0.31 -0.99 1.55
C GLY A 38 -0.28 -2.37 0.94
N ARG A 39 -0.75 -3.35 1.71
CA ARG A 39 -0.90 -4.74 1.28
C ARG A 39 -2.38 -5.01 1.06
N VAL A 40 -2.74 -5.49 -0.12
CA VAL A 40 -4.09 -6.00 -0.37
C VAL A 40 -4.24 -7.35 0.32
N LEU A 41 -5.30 -7.48 1.11
CA LEU A 41 -5.67 -8.70 1.82
C LEU A 41 -6.67 -9.51 1.00
N ARG A 42 -7.66 -8.85 0.39
CA ARG A 42 -8.71 -9.46 -0.43
C ARG A 42 -9.23 -8.47 -1.47
N TYR A 43 -9.68 -9.00 -2.60
CA TYR A 43 -10.52 -8.29 -3.55
C TYR A 43 -11.94 -8.83 -3.47
N PHE A 44 -12.93 -7.98 -3.71
CA PHE A 44 -14.31 -8.41 -3.90
C PHE A 44 -15.01 -7.46 -4.86
N VAL A 45 -15.99 -8.02 -5.57
CA VAL A 45 -16.88 -7.29 -6.46
C VAL A 45 -18.22 -7.24 -5.76
N TYR A 46 -18.87 -6.08 -5.81
CA TYR A 46 -20.25 -5.94 -5.37
C TYR A 46 -21.04 -5.17 -6.41
N GLU A 47 -22.32 -5.49 -6.51
CA GLU A 47 -23.26 -4.80 -7.37
C GLU A 47 -24.18 -3.95 -6.52
N TYR A 48 -24.34 -2.70 -6.94
CA TYR A 48 -25.24 -1.76 -6.28
C TYR A 48 -25.79 -0.80 -7.33
N ASN A 49 -27.12 -0.67 -7.41
CA ASN A 49 -27.81 0.16 -8.40
C ASN A 49 -27.31 -0.09 -9.85
N ASP A 50 -27.29 -1.34 -10.29
CA ASP A 50 -26.86 -1.78 -11.63
C ASP A 50 -25.40 -1.42 -11.99
N ALA A 51 -24.59 -1.01 -11.00
CA ALA A 51 -23.17 -0.77 -11.16
C ALA A 51 -22.36 -1.83 -10.40
N SER A 52 -21.52 -2.58 -11.12
CA SER A 52 -20.53 -3.47 -10.53
C SER A 52 -19.29 -2.66 -10.15
N LEU A 53 -18.92 -2.70 -8.87
CA LEU A 53 -17.75 -2.02 -8.31
C LEU A 53 -16.80 -3.05 -7.70
N MET A 54 -15.51 -2.90 -7.98
CA MET A 54 -14.47 -3.74 -7.42
C MET A 54 -13.72 -2.99 -6.33
N LEU A 55 -13.68 -3.58 -5.14
CA LEU A 55 -13.01 -3.03 -3.97
C LEU A 55 -11.83 -3.92 -3.55
N ALA A 56 -10.80 -3.29 -3.03
CA ALA A 56 -9.69 -3.94 -2.36
C ALA A 56 -9.76 -3.68 -0.86
N TYR A 57 -9.74 -4.75 -0.06
CA TYR A 57 -9.51 -4.67 1.37
C TYR A 57 -8.01 -4.57 1.62
N ILE A 58 -7.56 -3.40 2.06
CA ILE A 58 -6.13 -3.06 2.17
C ILE A 58 -5.73 -2.88 3.63
N LYS A 59 -4.52 -3.30 3.98
CA LYS A 59 -3.82 -2.92 5.21
C LYS A 59 -2.73 -1.90 4.88
N TRP A 60 -2.83 -0.69 5.42
CA TRP A 60 -1.92 0.42 5.10
C TRP A 60 -0.53 0.21 5.70
N ALA A 61 0.51 0.55 4.93
CA ALA A 61 1.89 0.58 5.41
C ALA A 61 2.22 1.96 5.97
N ASN A 62 2.80 2.00 7.16
CA ASN A 62 3.33 3.23 7.74
C ASN A 62 4.75 3.47 7.20
N VAL A 63 4.91 4.58 6.47
CA VAL A 63 6.19 5.00 5.87
C VAL A 63 6.79 6.07 6.75
N SER A 64 8.06 5.92 7.13
CA SER A 64 8.73 7.04 7.80
C SER A 64 8.90 8.20 6.84
N ASN A 65 8.65 9.40 7.34
CA ASN A 65 9.10 10.63 6.72
C ASN A 65 10.63 10.84 6.81
N GLU A 66 11.37 9.86 7.36
CA GLU A 66 12.82 9.86 7.40
C GLU A 66 13.37 9.78 5.98
N ASN A 67 13.59 10.98 5.47
CA ASN A 67 14.12 11.33 4.18
C ASN A 67 15.57 10.86 4.03
N ASN A 68 15.79 9.56 3.79
CA ASN A 68 17.02 9.12 3.13
C ASN A 68 16.90 9.39 1.62
N TYR A 69 16.79 10.67 1.26
CA TYR A 69 16.66 11.17 -0.12
C TYR A 69 17.85 10.79 -1.02
N ARG A 70 18.98 10.34 -0.45
CA ARG A 70 20.18 10.05 -1.24
C ARG A 70 20.02 8.91 -2.24
N PHE A 71 19.05 8.00 -2.04
CA PHE A 71 18.86 6.84 -2.92
C PHE A 71 17.39 6.54 -3.29
N GLY A 72 16.44 7.42 -2.94
CA GLY A 72 15.01 7.19 -3.21
C GLY A 72 14.37 6.04 -2.41
N LEU A 73 15.08 5.50 -1.42
CA LEU A 73 14.61 4.39 -0.59
C LEU A 73 13.58 4.86 0.45
N LYS A 74 12.40 4.21 0.46
CA LYS A 74 11.38 4.41 1.48
C LYS A 74 11.47 3.31 2.52
N LYS A 75 11.54 3.68 3.81
CA LYS A 75 11.50 2.73 4.92
C LYS A 75 10.06 2.57 5.43
N PHE A 76 9.64 1.31 5.58
CA PHE A 76 8.33 0.92 6.05
C PHE A 76 8.49 0.28 7.43
N HIS A 77 7.72 0.75 8.42
CA HIS A 77 7.91 0.34 9.81
C HIS A 77 6.99 -0.81 10.18
N TYR A 78 5.70 -0.64 9.92
CA TYR A 78 4.67 -1.62 10.23
C TYR A 78 3.44 -1.39 9.36
N PHE A 79 2.57 -2.39 9.33
CA PHE A 79 1.25 -2.27 8.73
C PHE A 79 0.22 -1.86 9.79
N GLY A 80 -0.44 -0.74 9.58
CA GLY A 80 -1.42 -0.16 10.49
C GLY A 80 -2.86 -0.52 10.13
N HIS A 81 -3.69 0.52 9.98
CA HIS A 81 -5.14 0.44 9.78
C HIS A 81 -5.54 -0.32 8.52
N LYS A 82 -6.73 -0.94 8.55
CA LYS A 82 -7.33 -1.65 7.40
C LYS A 82 -8.53 -0.89 6.85
N ASN A 83 -8.59 -0.67 5.54
CA ASN A 83 -9.70 0.02 4.87
C ASN A 83 -10.12 -0.70 3.60
N PHE A 84 -11.22 -0.24 3.01
CA PHE A 84 -11.59 -0.53 1.64
C PHE A 84 -11.21 0.64 0.73
N ILE A 85 -10.72 0.32 -0.46
CA ILE A 85 -10.49 1.29 -1.54
C ILE A 85 -11.08 0.77 -2.85
N ASP A 86 -11.48 1.69 -3.73
CA ASP A 86 -11.74 1.34 -5.13
C ASP A 86 -10.43 0.86 -5.78
N VAL A 87 -10.47 -0.26 -6.49
CA VAL A 87 -9.30 -0.81 -7.20
C VAL A 87 -8.72 0.19 -8.20
N LYS A 88 -9.52 1.13 -8.73
CA LYS A 88 -9.04 2.23 -9.60
C LYS A 88 -8.03 3.16 -8.92
N ALA A 89 -7.99 3.19 -7.59
CA ALA A 89 -6.98 3.96 -6.86
C ALA A 89 -5.59 3.30 -6.90
N ILE A 90 -5.51 2.00 -7.21
CA ILE A 90 -4.26 1.24 -7.31
C ILE A 90 -3.55 1.65 -8.60
N LYS A 91 -2.33 2.17 -8.47
CA LYS A 91 -1.50 2.57 -9.61
C LYS A 91 -0.58 1.46 -10.09
N SER A 92 0.02 0.72 -9.16
CA SER A 92 0.94 -0.36 -9.48
C SER A 92 1.06 -1.35 -8.33
N CYS A 93 1.39 -2.58 -8.67
CA CYS A 93 1.86 -3.58 -7.73
C CYS A 93 3.36 -3.39 -7.50
N ILE A 94 3.80 -3.53 -6.26
CA ILE A 94 5.19 -3.43 -5.82
C ILE A 94 5.55 -4.60 -4.90
N GLY A 95 6.84 -4.88 -4.76
CA GLY A 95 7.38 -5.78 -3.75
C GLY A 95 7.94 -5.00 -2.57
N PHE A 96 7.84 -5.56 -1.36
CA PHE A 96 8.67 -5.12 -0.22
C PHE A 96 9.84 -6.08 -0.06
N LEU A 97 11.04 -5.52 0.05
CA LEU A 97 12.23 -6.26 0.45
C LEU A 97 12.40 -6.13 1.96
N LYS A 98 12.38 -7.27 2.67
CA LYS A 98 12.76 -7.30 4.08
C LYS A 98 14.28 -7.25 4.14
N SER A 99 14.84 -6.14 4.58
CA SER A 99 16.26 -6.10 4.93
C SER A 99 16.46 -6.97 6.17
N VAL A 100 17.14 -8.09 6.00
CA VAL A 100 17.60 -8.93 7.10
C VAL A 100 19.07 -8.58 7.30
N MET A 101 19.43 -7.37 7.74
CA MET A 101 20.80 -7.12 8.23
C MET A 101 21.05 -5.76 8.89
N ASN A 102 21.70 -5.84 10.06
CA ASN A 102 22.69 -4.88 10.57
C ASN A 102 23.95 -4.84 9.67
N ILE A 103 23.81 -4.74 8.35
CA ILE A 103 24.95 -4.57 7.46
C ILE A 103 24.63 -3.42 6.51
N ILE A 104 25.31 -2.32 6.81
CA ILE A 104 25.45 -1.12 6.02
C ILE A 104 26.54 -1.42 4.99
N TYR A 105 26.27 -1.23 3.70
CA TYR A 105 27.29 -0.94 2.71
C TYR A 105 27.31 0.56 2.47
#